data_AF-A0A1Y3TFG4-F1
#
_entry.id   AF-A0A1Y3TFG4-F1
#
_cell.length_a   1.000
_cell.length_b   1.000
_cell.length_c   1.000
_cell.angle_alpha   90.00
_cell.angle_beta   90.00
_cell.angle_gamma   90.00
#
_symmetry.space_group_name_H-M   'P 1'
#
loop_
_entity.id
_entity.type
_entity.pdbx_description
1 polymer ?
#
loop_
_entity_poly.entity_id
_entity_poly.type
_entity_poly.pdbx_seq_one_letter_code
_entity_poly.pdbx_strand_id
1 'polypeptide(L)'
;MKRMQGIILTLVILVLCIAGVALIIVTIPNKDVIILDDKSFLEDVAISEDNITISCIISIENKSESIKTVSIDGKLQEIVKNAVLKDATVRGKFALDNSEEIVIAPKEIIKNVRIIFETTYSGEIQLKNRELPKMEVMYVE
;
A
#
# COMPACT_ATOMS: atom_id res chain seq x y z
N MET A 1 37.76 -42.63 16.46
CA MET A 1 36.31 -42.48 16.72
C MET A 1 35.87 -41.04 17.05
N LYS A 2 36.56 -40.29 17.94
CA LYS A 2 36.17 -38.90 18.31
C LYS A 2 36.16 -37.87 17.17
N ARG A 3 37.04 -37.99 16.16
CA ARG A 3 37.09 -37.08 14.99
C ARG A 3 35.92 -37.24 14.02
N MET A 4 35.33 -38.43 13.97
CA MET A 4 34.24 -38.75 13.04
C MET A 4 32.89 -38.22 13.55
N GLN A 5 32.72 -38.14 14.87
CA GLN A 5 31.53 -37.54 15.50
C GLN A 5 31.46 -36.01 15.33
N GLY A 6 32.61 -35.32 15.34
CA GLY A 6 32.66 -33.87 15.13
C GLY A 6 32.18 -33.44 13.74
N ILE A 7 32.58 -34.19 12.70
CA ILE A 7 32.22 -33.90 11.31
C ILE A 7 30.70 -34.05 11.08
N ILE A 8 30.09 -35.08 11.68
CA ILE A 8 28.65 -35.32 11.57
C ILE A 8 27.86 -34.18 12.24
N LEU A 9 28.31 -33.70 13.41
CA LEU A 9 27.65 -32.61 14.11
C LEU A 9 27.71 -31.29 13.32
N THR A 10 28.85 -30.97 12.70
CA THR A 10 28.98 -29.76 11.87
C THR A 10 28.09 -29.82 10.63
N LEU A 11 27.94 -31.00 10.02
CA LEU A 11 27.09 -31.18 8.84
C LEU A 11 25.61 -30.99 9.18
N VAL A 12 25.15 -31.49 10.33
CA VAL A 12 23.76 -31.33 10.79
C VAL A 12 23.42 -29.88 11.06
N ILE A 13 24.33 -29.12 11.67
CA ILE A 13 24.13 -27.68 11.93
C ILE A 13 24.04 -26.90 10.62
N LEU A 14 24.90 -27.21 9.64
CA LEU A 14 24.90 -26.55 8.34
C LEU A 14 23.57 -26.78 7.59
N VAL A 15 23.05 -28.01 7.59
CA VAL A 15 21.77 -28.34 6.95
C VAL A 15 20.60 -27.64 7.65
N LEU A 16 20.60 -27.57 8.98
CA LEU A 16 19.59 -26.83 9.74
C LEU A 16 19.62 -25.32 9.47
N CYS A 17 20.80 -24.73 9.33
CA CYS A 17 20.93 -23.31 8.98
C CYS A 17 20.40 -23.02 7.57
N ILE A 18 20.69 -23.86 6.57
CA ILE A 18 20.21 -23.67 5.20
C ILE A 18 18.69 -23.86 5.12
N ALA A 19 18.15 -24.87 5.81
CA ALA A 19 16.70 -25.10 5.87
C ALA A 19 15.95 -23.96 6.57
N GLY A 20 16.53 -23.38 7.63
CA GLY A 20 15.94 -22.25 8.35
C GLY A 20 15.83 -20.98 7.50
N VAL A 21 16.84 -20.68 6.67
CA VAL A 21 16.83 -19.48 5.79
C VAL A 21 15.86 -19.67 4.62
N ALA A 22 15.77 -20.88 4.06
CA ALA A 22 14.85 -21.17 2.96
C ALA A 22 13.37 -21.03 3.36
N LEU A 23 13.02 -21.31 4.63
CA LEU A 23 11.66 -21.21 5.15
C LEU A 23 11.18 -19.77 5.34
N ILE A 24 12.09 -18.82 5.57
CA ILE A 24 11.75 -17.40 5.82
C ILE A 24 11.39 -16.66 4.51
N ILE A 25 11.83 -17.16 3.35
CA ILE A 25 11.62 -16.49 2.05
C ILE A 25 10.20 -16.73 1.48
N VAL A 26 9.46 -17.74 1.97
CA VAL A 26 8.28 -18.29 1.24
C VAL A 26 6.92 -17.70 1.66
N THR A 27 6.83 -16.85 2.68
CA THR A 27 5.52 -16.43 3.22
C THR A 27 5.29 -14.93 3.29
N ILE A 28 5.83 -14.15 2.35
CA ILE A 28 5.28 -12.81 2.11
C ILE A 28 3.95 -13.02 1.36
N PRO A 29 2.79 -12.66 1.95
CA PRO A 29 1.53 -12.78 1.25
C PRO A 29 1.60 -11.94 -0.02
N ASN A 30 1.59 -12.61 -1.17
CA ASN A 30 1.62 -11.96 -2.46
C ASN A 30 0.26 -11.28 -2.63
N LYS A 31 0.20 -9.96 -2.44
CA LYS A 31 -1.03 -9.20 -2.71
C LYS A 31 -1.30 -9.29 -4.21
N ASP A 32 -2.49 -9.78 -4.59
CA ASP A 32 -2.90 -9.91 -6.00
C ASP A 32 -2.91 -8.56 -6.72
N VAL A 33 -3.34 -7.50 -6.04
CA VAL A 33 -3.35 -6.14 -6.55
C VAL A 33 -2.41 -5.27 -5.74
N ILE A 34 -1.55 -4.51 -6.43
CA ILE A 34 -0.57 -3.61 -5.79
C ILE A 34 -0.57 -2.22 -6.41
N ILE A 35 -0.29 -1.21 -5.58
CA ILE A 35 0.06 0.13 -6.03
C ILE A 35 1.56 0.14 -6.34
N LEU A 36 1.94 0.72 -7.48
CA LEU A 36 3.32 0.87 -7.92
C LEU A 36 3.85 2.21 -7.41
N ASP A 37 4.44 2.21 -6.21
CA ASP A 37 4.90 3.43 -5.52
C ASP A 37 5.92 4.24 -6.34
N ASP A 38 6.79 3.57 -7.11
CA ASP A 38 7.79 4.21 -7.97
C ASP A 38 7.19 4.96 -9.18
N LYS A 39 5.90 4.73 -9.45
CA LYS A 39 5.11 5.33 -10.55
C LYS A 39 3.88 6.06 -10.02
N SER A 40 3.90 6.41 -8.74
CA SER A 40 2.82 7.10 -8.06
C SER A 40 3.36 8.33 -7.36
N PHE A 41 2.58 9.41 -7.28
CA PHE A 41 3.00 10.63 -6.59
C PHE A 41 1.81 11.42 -6.05
N LEU A 42 2.07 12.20 -5.00
CA LEU A 42 1.14 13.20 -4.50
C LEU A 42 1.05 14.34 -5.52
N GLU A 43 -0.15 14.61 -6.02
CA GLU A 43 -0.38 15.67 -6.99
C GLU A 43 -0.63 17.00 -6.29
N ASP A 44 -1.62 17.03 -5.40
CA ASP A 44 -2.05 18.28 -4.75
C ASP A 44 -2.66 18.03 -3.37
N VAL A 45 -2.62 19.07 -2.55
CA VAL A 45 -3.31 19.15 -1.26
C VAL A 45 -4.02 20.49 -1.19
N ALA A 46 -5.33 20.47 -1.31
CA ALA A 46 -6.18 21.66 -1.21
C ALA A 46 -6.84 21.70 0.18
N ILE A 47 -6.88 22.89 0.76
CA ILE A 47 -7.52 23.15 2.05
C ILE A 47 -8.58 24.22 1.81
N SER A 48 -9.82 23.93 2.20
CA SER A 48 -10.94 24.85 2.07
C SER A 48 -11.82 24.75 3.29
N GLU A 49 -11.94 25.86 4.04
CA GLU A 49 -12.64 25.90 5.32
C GLU A 49 -12.17 24.75 6.23
N ASP A 50 -13.08 23.86 6.61
CA ASP A 50 -12.84 22.71 7.47
C ASP A 50 -12.58 21.41 6.70
N ASN A 51 -12.34 21.49 5.38
CA ASN A 51 -12.08 20.34 4.52
C ASN A 51 -10.64 20.33 3.99
N ILE A 52 -10.09 19.12 3.91
CA ILE A 52 -8.85 18.84 3.20
C ILE A 52 -9.13 17.84 2.08
N THR A 53 -8.64 18.19 0.90
CA THR A 53 -8.69 17.35 -0.30
C THR A 53 -7.27 17.00 -0.71
N ILE A 54 -6.98 15.70 -0.80
CA ILE A 54 -5.67 15.18 -1.18
C ILE A 54 -5.83 14.43 -2.49
N SER A 55 -5.16 14.92 -3.52
CA SER A 55 -5.16 14.33 -4.86
C SER A 55 -3.86 13.58 -5.09
N CYS A 56 -3.96 12.31 -5.46
CA CYS A 56 -2.82 11.45 -5.78
C CYS A 56 -2.96 10.91 -7.21
N ILE A 57 -1.84 10.77 -7.92
CA ILE A 57 -1.76 10.01 -9.16
C ILE A 57 -1.10 8.68 -8.84
N ILE A 58 -1.80 7.57 -9.10
CA ILE A 58 -1.31 6.23 -8.82
C ILE A 58 -1.24 5.37 -10.07
N SER A 59 -0.33 4.38 -10.05
CA SER A 59 -0.36 3.27 -10.99
C SER A 59 -0.66 1.99 -10.23
N ILE A 60 -1.60 1.18 -10.71
CA ILE A 60 -2.07 -0.03 -10.04
C ILE A 60 -1.93 -1.25 -10.96
N GLU A 61 -1.47 -2.36 -10.41
CA GLU A 61 -1.23 -3.62 -11.14
C GLU A 61 -2.05 -4.74 -10.52
N ASN A 62 -2.78 -5.49 -11.35
CA ASN A 62 -3.38 -6.77 -10.98
C ASN A 62 -2.47 -7.91 -11.44
N LYS A 63 -1.80 -8.57 -10.50
CA LYS A 63 -0.92 -9.73 -10.75
C LYS A 63 -1.66 -11.05 -10.85
N SER A 64 -2.95 -11.09 -10.54
CA SER A 64 -3.75 -12.32 -10.61
C SER A 64 -4.18 -12.66 -12.04
N GLU A 65 -4.68 -13.89 -12.23
CA GLU A 65 -5.26 -14.37 -13.49
C GLU A 65 -6.77 -14.06 -13.61
N SER A 66 -7.35 -13.39 -12.61
CA SER A 66 -8.78 -13.06 -12.59
C SER A 66 -9.00 -11.54 -12.53
N ILE A 67 -10.20 -11.13 -12.95
CA ILE A 67 -10.65 -9.74 -12.77
C ILE A 67 -10.75 -9.45 -11.27
N LYS A 68 -10.36 -8.25 -10.86
CA LYS A 68 -10.47 -7.78 -9.48
C LYS A 68 -11.18 -6.43 -9.43
N THR A 69 -12.11 -6.29 -8.51
CA THR A 69 -12.70 -5.00 -8.13
C THR A 69 -12.08 -4.57 -6.82
N VAL A 70 -11.52 -3.35 -6.79
CA VAL A 70 -10.82 -2.85 -5.61
C VAL A 70 -11.21 -1.41 -5.28
N SER A 71 -11.17 -1.08 -4.01
CA SER A 71 -11.18 0.29 -3.49
C SER A 71 -9.84 0.59 -2.83
N ILE A 72 -9.52 1.87 -2.68
CA ILE A 72 -8.26 2.33 -2.08
C ILE A 72 -8.57 3.20 -0.87
N ASP A 73 -8.03 2.78 0.28
CA ASP A 73 -8.15 3.51 1.53
C ASP A 73 -6.81 4.21 1.84
N GLY A 74 -6.86 5.53 2.10
CA GLY A 74 -5.68 6.36 2.39
C GLY A 74 -5.60 6.71 3.88
N LYS A 75 -4.43 6.52 4.48
CA LYS A 75 -4.12 6.92 5.87
C LYS A 75 -3.54 8.33 5.89
N LEU A 76 -4.41 9.32 6.11
CA LEU A 76 -4.07 10.73 5.91
C LEU A 76 -3.35 11.37 7.13
N GLN A 77 -3.37 10.70 8.29
CA GLN A 77 -2.67 11.16 9.50
C GLN A 77 -1.16 11.32 9.31
N GLU A 78 -0.58 10.65 8.31
CA GLU A 78 0.85 10.77 8.04
C GLU A 78 1.21 12.04 7.27
N ILE A 79 0.23 12.66 6.60
CA ILE A 79 0.43 13.90 5.84
C ILE A 79 0.13 15.12 6.70
N VAL A 80 -0.65 14.98 7.78
CA VAL A 80 -1.14 16.11 8.58
C VAL A 80 -0.56 16.03 10.00
N LYS A 81 0.15 17.06 10.44
CA LYS A 81 0.93 17.04 11.69
C LYS A 81 0.14 17.50 12.93
N ASN A 82 -0.65 18.57 12.79
CA ASN A 82 -1.26 19.29 13.92
C ASN A 82 -2.80 19.37 13.87
N ALA A 83 -3.43 18.89 12.80
CA ALA A 83 -4.88 18.86 12.72
C ALA A 83 -5.44 17.50 13.09
N VAL A 84 -6.62 17.52 13.72
CA VAL A 84 -7.40 16.33 14.03
C VAL A 84 -8.29 16.06 12.83
N LEU A 85 -7.99 14.99 12.10
CA LEU A 85 -8.86 14.51 11.03
C LEU A 85 -10.07 13.83 11.65
N LYS A 86 -11.26 14.08 11.10
CA LYS A 86 -12.48 13.37 11.49
C LYS A 86 -12.32 11.87 11.25
N ASP A 87 -11.77 11.52 10.09
CA ASP A 87 -11.51 10.16 9.67
C ASP A 87 -10.01 9.94 9.47
N ALA A 88 -9.44 8.99 10.20
CA ALA A 88 -8.02 8.65 10.13
C ALA A 88 -7.65 7.97 8.80
N THR A 89 -8.60 7.18 8.30
CA THR A 89 -8.53 6.43 7.05
C THR A 89 -9.72 6.87 6.20
N VAL A 90 -9.46 7.26 4.96
CA VAL A 90 -10.47 7.81 4.06
C VAL A 90 -10.46 6.97 2.80
N ARG A 91 -11.65 6.55 2.34
CA ARG A 91 -11.79 5.90 1.05
C ARG A 91 -11.64 6.92 -0.06
N GLY A 92 -10.73 6.66 -0.99
CA GLY A 92 -10.51 7.54 -2.12
C GLY A 92 -11.51 7.31 -3.24
N LYS A 93 -11.79 8.37 -3.99
CA LYS A 93 -12.63 8.34 -5.20
C LYS A 93 -11.77 8.47 -6.44
N PHE A 94 -12.01 7.61 -7.42
CA PHE A 94 -11.40 7.67 -8.73
C PHE A 94 -11.99 8.85 -9.52
N ALA A 95 -11.13 9.76 -9.98
CA ALA A 95 -11.59 11.01 -10.59
C ALA A 95 -12.26 10.84 -11.97
N LEU A 96 -12.09 9.69 -12.62
CA LEU A 96 -12.62 9.41 -13.95
C LEU A 96 -14.16 9.35 -13.95
N ASP A 97 -14.72 8.69 -12.94
CA ASP A 97 -16.15 8.38 -12.83
C ASP A 97 -16.73 8.75 -11.44
N ASN A 98 -15.91 9.31 -10.56
CA ASN A 98 -16.26 9.61 -9.16
C ASN A 98 -16.69 8.35 -8.38
N SER A 99 -16.19 7.18 -8.78
CA SER A 99 -16.42 5.89 -8.12
C SER A 99 -15.44 5.70 -6.96
N GLU A 100 -15.81 4.92 -5.95
CA GLU A 100 -14.90 4.47 -4.89
C GLU A 100 -14.17 3.16 -5.25
N GLU A 101 -14.51 2.59 -6.41
CA GLU A 101 -14.06 1.28 -6.85
C GLU A 101 -13.57 1.32 -8.30
N ILE A 102 -12.58 0.49 -8.60
CA ILE A 102 -12.07 0.28 -9.96
C ILE A 102 -11.98 -1.21 -10.26
N VAL A 103 -12.36 -1.58 -11.48
CA VAL A 103 -12.22 -2.94 -12.00
C VAL A 103 -10.92 -3.03 -12.79
N ILE A 104 -10.11 -4.03 -12.49
CA ILE A 104 -8.80 -4.25 -13.12
C ILE A 104 -8.77 -5.64 -13.74
N ALA A 105 -8.51 -5.73 -15.03
CA ALA A 105 -8.46 -7.00 -15.76
C ALA A 105 -7.25 -7.86 -15.30
N PRO A 106 -7.25 -9.18 -15.60
CA PRO A 106 -6.10 -10.03 -15.31
C PRO A 106 -4.83 -9.49 -15.92
N LYS A 107 -3.73 -9.47 -15.16
CA LYS A 107 -2.39 -9.02 -15.61
C LYS A 107 -2.32 -7.59 -16.14
N GLU A 108 -3.34 -6.78 -15.85
CA GLU A 108 -3.40 -5.39 -16.31
C GLU A 108 -2.65 -4.45 -15.38
N ILE A 109 -2.05 -3.41 -15.99
CA ILE A 109 -1.50 -2.25 -15.28
C ILE A 109 -2.24 -1.01 -15.75
N ILE A 110 -3.01 -0.40 -14.85
CA ILE A 110 -3.65 0.89 -15.09
C ILE A 110 -2.72 1.97 -14.55
N LYS A 111 -2.31 2.89 -15.42
CA LYS A 111 -1.32 3.93 -15.09
C LYS A 111 -1.98 5.29 -14.94
N ASN A 112 -1.39 6.12 -14.08
CA ASN A 112 -1.76 7.52 -13.91
C ASN A 112 -3.24 7.74 -13.55
N VAL A 113 -3.80 6.87 -12.73
CA VAL A 113 -5.15 7.01 -12.23
C VAL A 113 -5.16 8.06 -11.13
N ARG A 114 -6.00 9.09 -11.27
CA ARG A 114 -6.18 10.09 -10.21
C ARG A 114 -7.16 9.56 -9.17
N ILE A 115 -6.74 9.61 -7.92
CA ILE A 115 -7.57 9.31 -6.74
C ILE A 115 -7.62 10.52 -5.82
N ILE A 116 -8.81 10.81 -5.30
CA ILE A 116 -9.10 11.97 -4.46
C ILE A 116 -9.57 11.48 -3.10
N PHE A 117 -8.89 11.90 -2.04
CA PHE A 117 -9.30 11.68 -0.65
C PHE A 117 -9.82 12.98 -0.07
N GLU A 118 -11.02 12.94 0.52
CA GLU A 118 -11.65 14.12 1.12
C GLU A 118 -12.06 13.82 2.56
N THR A 119 -11.64 14.67 3.49
CA THR A 119 -12.10 14.58 4.87
C THR A 119 -12.18 15.96 5.51
N THR A 120 -12.95 16.05 6.58
CA THR A 120 -13.00 17.22 7.44
C THR A 120 -11.90 17.17 8.49
N TYR A 121 -11.39 18.33 8.88
CA TYR A 121 -10.39 18.46 9.93
C TYR A 121 -10.79 19.52 10.96
N SER A 122 -10.11 19.53 12.10
CA SER A 122 -10.20 20.59 13.09
C SER A 122 -8.81 20.96 13.60
N GLY A 123 -8.62 22.24 13.93
CA GLY A 123 -7.34 22.80 14.37
C GLY A 123 -6.50 23.38 13.23
N GLU A 124 -5.23 23.68 13.50
CA GLU A 124 -4.32 24.28 12.52
C GLU A 124 -3.72 23.18 11.62
N ILE A 125 -3.93 23.27 10.30
CA ILE A 125 -3.25 22.36 9.37
C ILE A 125 -1.79 22.78 9.20
N GLN A 126 -0.91 21.81 9.45
CA GLN A 126 0.45 21.81 8.92
C GLN A 126 0.70 20.48 8.22
N LEU A 127 1.14 20.56 6.97
CA LEU A 127 1.53 19.39 6.19
C LEU A 127 2.90 18.89 6.66
N LYS A 128 3.01 17.58 6.89
CA LYS A 128 4.22 16.94 7.39
C LYS A 128 5.26 16.77 6.29
N ASN A 129 4.82 16.38 5.09
CA ASN A 129 5.63 16.14 3.90
C ASN A 129 4.74 16.29 2.64
N ARG A 130 5.35 16.25 1.46
CA ARG A 130 4.65 16.15 0.17
C ARG A 130 4.80 14.75 -0.43
N GLU A 131 4.82 13.74 0.43
CA GLU A 131 4.89 12.34 0.03
C GLU A 131 3.49 11.77 -0.14
N LEU A 132 3.38 10.64 -0.85
CA LEU A 132 2.13 9.92 -0.93
C LEU A 132 1.64 9.49 0.46
N PRO A 133 0.32 9.54 0.72
CA PRO A 133 -0.21 8.90 1.91
C PRO A 133 0.05 7.40 1.83
N LYS A 134 0.15 6.75 2.98
CA LYS A 134 0.04 5.29 2.98
C LYS A 134 -1.33 4.89 2.48
N MET A 135 -1.35 4.09 1.42
CA MET A 135 -2.56 3.60 0.79
C MET A 135 -2.66 2.08 0.95
N GLU A 136 -3.89 1.60 1.07
CA GLU A 136 -4.19 0.19 1.19
C GLU A 136 -5.24 -0.20 0.16
N VAL A 137 -4.96 -1.28 -0.57
CA VAL A 137 -5.90 -1.87 -1.54
C VAL A 137 -6.86 -2.79 -0.79
N MET A 138 -8.16 -2.53 -0.96
CA MET A 138 -9.26 -3.28 -0.37
C MET A 138 -10.04 -4.00 -1.47
N TYR A 139 -10.25 -5.31 -1.33
CA TYR A 139 -11.05 -6.08 -2.28
C TYR A 139 -12.53 -5.86 -2.00
N VAL A 140 -13.30 -5.61 -3.06
CA VAL A 140 -14.75 -5.53 -2.99
C VAL A 140 -15.30 -6.86 -3.50
N GLU A 141 -16.15 -7.51 -2.70
CA GLU A 141 -16.80 -8.79 -3.04
C GLU A 141 -17.86 -8.63 -4.13
#